data_AF-A0A8E2I7X8-F1
#
_entry.id   AF-A0A8E2I7X8-F1
#
_cell.length_a   1.000
_cell.length_b   1.000
_cell.length_c   1.000
_cell.angle_alpha   90.00
_cell.angle_beta   90.00
_cell.angle_gamma   90.00
#
_symmetry.space_group_name_H-M   'P 1'
#
loop_
_entity.id
_entity.type
_entity.pdbx_description
1 polymer ?
#
loop_
_entity_poly.entity_id
_entity_poly.type
_entity_poly.pdbx_seq_one_letter_code
_entity_poly.pdbx_strand_id
1 'polypeptide(L)'
;MSWTVLGFGKKHKGKTLPQILFNDPDWFYWAYEEGVLIGRIPQSEVQEIYEKSRNIKIPQKDHHAEFVFDGIRGVFADMKLVTSDRPKHVGSSQTQRLDRIDMALIRFAKQYDKLGYALLIPILKEILFGDSKLRMTKKRAEDFFNDPSNFIP
;
A
#
# COMPACT_ATOMS: atom_id res chain seq x y z
N MET A 1 -19.41 0.08 -3.18
CA MET A 1 -19.45 1.29 -2.32
C MET A 1 -19.11 2.51 -3.17
N SER A 2 -19.59 3.71 -2.82
CA SER A 2 -19.15 4.95 -3.46
C SER A 2 -18.21 5.68 -2.52
N TRP A 3 -16.96 5.91 -2.93
CA TRP A 3 -15.94 6.57 -2.12
C TRP A 3 -16.10 8.09 -2.15
N THR A 4 -15.94 8.74 -0.99
CA THR A 4 -16.00 10.20 -0.87
C THR A 4 -14.83 10.83 -1.64
N VAL A 5 -15.16 11.86 -2.43
CA VAL A 5 -14.16 12.65 -3.17
C VAL A 5 -13.57 13.71 -2.24
N LEU A 6 -12.24 13.73 -2.14
CA LEU A 6 -11.51 14.68 -1.30
C LEU A 6 -11.75 16.12 -1.80
N GLY A 7 -12.35 16.96 -0.96
CA GLY A 7 -12.64 18.35 -1.27
C GLY A 7 -11.46 19.31 -1.07
N PHE A 8 -10.35 18.85 -0.50
CA PHE A 8 -9.25 19.70 0.00
C PHE A 8 -7.86 19.24 -0.45
N GLY A 9 -6.85 20.06 -0.15
CA GLY A 9 -5.44 19.82 -0.46
C GLY A 9 -5.08 20.18 -1.91
N LYS A 10 -3.92 20.81 -2.12
CA LYS A 10 -3.50 21.28 -3.45
C LYS A 10 -3.30 20.14 -4.47
N LYS A 11 -2.77 18.99 -4.02
CA LYS A 11 -2.37 17.86 -4.88
C LYS A 11 -3.44 16.77 -5.00
N HIS A 12 -4.30 16.62 -4.00
CA HIS A 12 -5.22 15.47 -3.89
C HIS A 12 -6.71 15.83 -3.99
N LYS A 13 -7.06 17.11 -4.09
CA LYS A 13 -8.44 17.55 -4.35
C LYS A 13 -8.99 16.90 -5.61
N GLY A 14 -10.23 16.40 -5.53
CA GLY A 14 -10.90 15.70 -6.63
C GLY A 14 -10.57 14.20 -6.75
N LYS A 15 -9.71 13.66 -5.88
CA LYS A 15 -9.38 12.23 -5.81
C LYS A 15 -10.10 11.55 -4.64
N THR A 16 -10.33 10.25 -4.75
CA THR A 16 -10.84 9.41 -3.67
C THR A 16 -9.69 8.75 -2.92
N LEU A 17 -9.91 8.29 -1.69
CA LEU A 17 -8.86 7.64 -0.89
C LEU A 17 -8.22 6.44 -1.63
N PRO A 18 -8.97 5.56 -2.34
CA PRO A 18 -8.38 4.51 -3.18
C PRO A 18 -7.39 5.02 -4.22
N GLN A 19 -7.74 6.11 -4.90
CA GLN A 19 -6.83 6.71 -5.88
C GLN A 19 -5.59 7.30 -5.23
N ILE A 20 -5.73 7.85 -4.03
CA ILE A 20 -4.60 8.45 -3.32
C ILE A 20 -3.63 7.35 -2.90
N LEU A 21 -4.08 6.21 -2.39
CA LEU A 21 -3.19 5.09 -2.05
C LEU A 21 -2.37 4.60 -3.24
N PHE A 22 -2.90 4.58 -4.46
CA PHE A 22 -2.11 4.17 -5.63
C PHE A 22 -1.23 5.29 -6.22
N ASN A 23 -1.38 6.54 -5.78
CA ASN A 23 -0.65 7.70 -6.32
C ASN A 23 0.36 8.30 -5.34
N ASP A 24 0.02 8.33 -4.06
CA ASP A 24 0.78 8.96 -2.98
C ASP A 24 0.38 8.33 -1.62
N PRO A 25 0.78 7.08 -1.35
CA PRO A 25 0.48 6.43 -0.08
C PRO A 25 1.07 7.17 1.13
N ASP A 26 2.26 7.76 1.00
CA ASP A 26 2.90 8.53 2.08
C ASP A 26 1.98 9.65 2.59
N TRP A 27 1.39 10.40 1.67
CA TRP A 27 0.42 11.44 2.02
C TRP A 27 -0.81 10.86 2.73
N PHE A 28 -1.34 9.71 2.28
CA PHE A 28 -2.49 9.07 2.93
C PHE A 28 -2.17 8.69 4.37
N TYR A 29 -1.06 7.99 4.61
CA TYR A 29 -0.70 7.54 5.96
C TYR A 29 -0.39 8.71 6.89
N TRP A 30 0.32 9.73 6.41
CA TRP A 30 0.49 10.98 7.14
C TRP A 30 -0.86 11.63 7.48
N ALA A 31 -1.78 11.73 6.51
CA ALA A 31 -3.08 12.34 6.73
C ALA A 31 -3.96 11.54 7.70
N TYR A 32 -3.82 10.22 7.73
CA TYR A 32 -4.44 9.34 8.71
C TYR A 32 -3.87 9.56 10.12
N GLU A 33 -2.54 9.54 10.25
CA GLU A 33 -1.82 9.73 11.53
C GLU A 33 -2.09 11.09 12.17
N GLU A 34 -2.04 12.17 11.38
CA GLU A 34 -2.25 13.54 11.86
C GLU A 34 -3.73 13.92 12.03
N GLY A 35 -4.66 12.99 11.80
CA GLY A 35 -6.10 13.26 11.90
C GLY A 35 -6.63 14.25 10.86
N VAL A 36 -5.90 14.48 9.76
CA VAL A 36 -6.28 15.42 8.70
C VAL A 36 -7.57 15.00 7.99
N LEU A 37 -7.93 13.72 8.01
CA LEU A 37 -9.15 13.21 7.40
C LEU A 37 -10.40 13.39 8.29
N ILE A 38 -10.23 13.65 9.60
CA ILE A 38 -11.32 13.74 10.58
C ILE A 38 -12.29 14.87 10.24
N GLY A 39 -13.59 14.56 10.22
CA GLY A 39 -14.65 15.49 9.89
C GLY A 39 -14.71 15.91 8.41
N ARG A 40 -13.82 15.38 7.56
CA ARG A 40 -13.75 15.70 6.12
C ARG A 40 -14.09 14.51 5.23
N ILE A 41 -13.81 13.29 5.69
CA ILE A 41 -14.20 12.02 5.08
C ILE A 41 -14.92 11.19 6.16
N PRO A 42 -15.95 10.39 5.83
CA PRO A 42 -16.57 9.49 6.80
C PRO A 42 -15.52 8.58 7.46
N GLN A 43 -15.53 8.51 8.80
CA GLN A 43 -14.52 7.75 9.55
C GLN A 43 -14.52 6.26 9.17
N SER A 44 -15.69 5.71 8.82
CA SER A 44 -15.81 4.34 8.31
C SER A 44 -15.02 4.12 7.02
N GLU A 45 -15.06 5.06 6.06
CA GLU A 45 -14.26 4.97 4.83
C GLU A 45 -12.76 5.06 5.11
N VAL A 46 -12.36 5.95 6.03
CA VAL A 46 -10.96 6.13 6.43
C VAL A 46 -10.42 4.85 7.07
N GLN A 47 -11.20 4.25 7.97
CA GLN A 47 -10.83 3.01 8.65
C GLN A 47 -10.79 1.83 7.68
N GLU A 48 -11.82 1.69 6.85
CA GLU A 48 -11.93 0.60 5.88
C GLU A 48 -10.74 0.61 4.91
N ILE A 49 -10.38 1.77 4.36
CA ILE A 49 -9.25 1.83 3.43
C ILE A 49 -7.91 1.64 4.14
N TYR A 50 -7.76 2.13 5.37
CA TYR A 50 -6.58 1.88 6.18
C TYR A 50 -6.40 0.38 6.40
N GLU A 51 -7.43 -0.33 6.87
CA GLU A 51 -7.40 -1.78 7.09
C GLU A 51 -7.11 -2.55 5.79
N LYS A 52 -7.83 -2.23 4.71
CA LYS A 52 -7.64 -2.88 3.40
C LYS A 52 -6.22 -2.68 2.86
N SER A 53 -5.64 -1.50 3.00
CA SER A 53 -4.27 -1.22 2.54
C SER A 53 -3.19 -2.02 3.25
N ARG A 54 -3.50 -2.54 4.44
CA ARG A 54 -2.62 -3.35 5.28
C ARG A 54 -2.84 -4.86 5.13
N ASN A 55 -3.95 -5.23 4.48
CA ASN A 55 -4.41 -6.61 4.36
C ASN A 55 -4.69 -6.99 2.90
N ILE A 56 -3.90 -6.48 1.96
CA ILE A 56 -4.02 -6.88 0.54
C ILE A 56 -3.61 -8.34 0.41
N LYS A 57 -4.49 -9.14 -0.19
CA LYS A 57 -4.28 -10.56 -0.44
C LYS A 57 -3.20 -10.77 -1.51
N ILE A 58 -2.34 -11.74 -1.30
CA ILE A 58 -1.36 -12.17 -2.32
C ILE A 58 -2.09 -13.01 -3.38
N PRO A 59 -2.03 -12.67 -4.68
CA PRO A 59 -2.74 -13.42 -5.73
C PRO A 59 -2.21 -14.85 -5.94
N GLN A 60 -0.94 -15.08 -5.60
CA GLN A 60 -0.25 -16.36 -5.77
C GLN A 60 -0.39 -17.22 -4.51
N LYS A 61 -0.79 -18.48 -4.68
CA LYS A 61 -0.89 -19.44 -3.58
C LYS A 61 0.49 -19.80 -3.04
N ASP A 62 0.58 -20.08 -1.74
CA ASP A 62 1.81 -20.55 -1.06
C ASP A 62 3.02 -19.60 -1.22
N HIS A 63 2.72 -18.30 -1.29
CA HIS A 63 3.71 -17.23 -1.33
C HIS A 63 3.58 -16.29 -0.14
N HIS A 64 4.70 -15.68 0.23
CA HIS A 64 4.78 -14.56 1.17
C HIS A 64 5.29 -13.31 0.46
N ALA A 65 4.82 -12.15 0.90
CA ALA A 65 5.41 -10.87 0.56
C ALA A 65 6.67 -10.67 1.41
N GLU A 66 7.84 -10.75 0.78
CA GLU A 66 9.12 -10.43 1.39
C GLU A 66 9.47 -8.97 1.09
N PHE A 67 9.39 -8.14 2.12
CA PHE A 67 9.86 -6.75 2.10
C PHE A 67 11.33 -6.72 2.46
N VAL A 68 12.12 -6.00 1.67
CA VAL A 68 13.56 -5.83 1.84
C VAL A 68 13.83 -4.39 2.23
N PHE A 69 14.58 -4.22 3.31
CA PHE A 69 15.01 -2.91 3.82
C PHE A 69 16.53 -2.80 3.77
N ASP A 70 17.00 -1.59 3.46
CA ASP A 70 18.42 -1.26 3.53
C ASP A 70 18.92 -1.40 4.97
N GLY A 71 19.93 -2.24 5.18
CA GLY A 71 20.41 -2.60 6.52
C GLY A 71 21.08 -1.44 7.29
N ILE A 72 21.42 -0.34 6.62
CA ILE A 72 22.07 0.82 7.24
C ILE A 72 21.06 1.94 7.47
N ARG A 73 20.27 2.28 6.45
CA ARG A 73 19.36 3.42 6.44
C ARG A 73 17.95 3.06 6.91
N GLY A 74 17.61 1.78 6.99
CA GLY A 74 16.28 1.29 7.36
C GLY A 74 15.17 1.64 6.36
N VAL A 75 15.53 2.10 5.15
CA VAL A 75 14.57 2.49 4.11
C VAL A 75 14.12 1.28 3.31
N PHE A 76 12.92 1.37 2.75
CA PHE A 76 12.45 0.32 1.83
C PHE A 76 13.33 0.27 0.58
N ALA A 77 13.73 -0.94 0.19
CA ALA A 77 14.55 -1.18 -0.98
C ALA A 77 13.80 -1.97 -2.06
N ASP A 78 13.07 -3.02 -1.67
CA ASP A 78 12.40 -3.91 -2.63
C ASP A 78 11.28 -4.73 -1.96
N MET A 79 10.36 -5.26 -2.75
CA MET A 79 9.38 -6.26 -2.32
C MET A 79 9.24 -7.33 -3.39
N LYS A 80 9.20 -8.59 -2.99
CA LYS A 80 8.98 -9.72 -3.89
C LYS A 80 8.11 -10.79 -3.27
N LEU A 81 7.43 -11.54 -4.12
CA LEU A 81 6.71 -12.74 -3.70
C LEU A 81 7.69 -13.91 -3.68
N VAL A 82 7.78 -14.60 -2.55
CA VAL A 82 8.65 -15.76 -2.36
C VAL A 82 7.82 -16.96 -1.92
N THR A 83 8.20 -18.14 -2.38
CA THR A 83 7.55 -19.38 -1.95
C THR A 83 7.74 -19.61 -0.45
N SER A 84 6.75 -20.22 0.20
CA SER A 84 6.76 -20.46 1.65
C SER A 84 7.89 -21.37 2.12
N ASP A 85 8.41 -22.23 1.27
CA ASP A 85 9.53 -23.14 1.54
C ASP A 85 10.91 -22.48 1.39
N ARG A 86 10.99 -21.28 0.79
CA ARG A 86 12.26 -20.57 0.62
C ARG A 86 12.88 -20.27 1.99
N PRO A 87 14.13 -20.63 2.27
CA PRO A 87 14.80 -20.25 3.51
C PRO A 87 14.80 -18.73 3.71
N LYS A 88 14.81 -18.28 4.97
CA LYS A 88 14.94 -16.84 5.29
C LYS A 88 16.19 -16.26 4.62
N HIS A 89 16.11 -14.99 4.21
CA HIS A 89 17.24 -14.32 3.57
C HIS A 89 18.51 -14.41 4.44
N VAL A 90 19.62 -14.80 3.81
CA VAL A 90 20.95 -14.84 4.42
C VAL A 90 21.77 -13.73 3.76
N GLY A 91 22.08 -12.68 4.52
CA GLY A 91 22.77 -11.48 4.03
C GLY A 91 22.69 -10.33 5.05
N SER A 92 23.23 -9.17 4.69
CA SER A 92 23.21 -7.96 5.54
C SER A 92 21.91 -7.16 5.43
N SER A 93 21.06 -7.44 4.42
CA SER A 93 19.76 -6.79 4.27
C SER A 93 18.76 -7.32 5.29
N GLN A 94 17.97 -6.42 5.87
CA GLN A 94 16.87 -6.79 6.75
C GLN A 94 15.67 -7.17 5.88
N THR A 95 15.03 -8.30 6.18
CA THR A 95 13.85 -8.76 5.45
C THR A 95 12.70 -9.06 6.39
N GLN A 96 11.48 -8.73 5.97
CA GLN A 96 10.26 -9.05 6.68
C GLN A 96 9.31 -9.78 5.74
N ARG A 97 8.85 -10.96 6.16
CA ARG A 97 7.89 -11.77 5.40
C ARG A 97 6.51 -11.66 6.02
N LEU A 98 5.52 -11.42 5.18
CA LEU A 98 4.10 -11.39 5.55
C LEU A 98 3.30 -12.31 4.62
N ASP A 99 2.21 -12.84 5.13
CA ASP A 99 1.18 -13.59 4.38
C ASP A 99 0.26 -12.69 3.54
N ARG A 100 0.49 -11.38 3.60
CA ARG A 100 -0.26 -10.33 2.95
C ARG A 100 0.66 -9.21 2.53
N ILE A 101 0.16 -8.32 1.68
CA ILE A 101 0.85 -7.08 1.35
C ILE A 101 0.34 -5.99 2.30
N ASP A 102 1.23 -5.52 3.19
CA ASP A 102 0.96 -4.38 4.09
C ASP A 102 1.68 -3.14 3.55
N MET A 103 0.93 -2.22 2.93
CA MET A 103 1.51 -0.99 2.40
C MET A 103 2.00 -0.05 3.51
N ALA A 104 1.44 -0.10 4.72
CA ALA A 104 1.82 0.78 5.83
C ALA A 104 3.21 0.44 6.39
N LEU A 105 3.74 -0.74 6.07
CA LEU A 105 5.06 -1.18 6.55
C LEU A 105 6.18 -0.21 6.15
N ILE A 106 6.07 0.44 4.98
CA ILE A 106 7.03 1.44 4.51
C ILE A 106 7.06 2.65 5.45
N ARG A 107 5.87 3.11 5.88
CA ARG A 107 5.71 4.23 6.82
C ARG A 107 6.26 3.90 8.20
N PHE A 108 6.06 2.66 8.67
CA PHE A 108 6.59 2.20 9.95
C PHE A 108 8.11 2.05 9.95
N ALA A 109 8.70 1.58 8.84
CA ALA A 109 10.15 1.50 8.71
C ALA A 109 10.80 2.89 8.75
N LYS A 110 10.16 3.87 8.10
CA LYS A 110 10.58 5.26 8.16
C LYS A 110 9.40 6.21 7.98
N GLN A 111 9.19 7.09 8.97
CA GLN A 111 8.10 8.07 9.00
C GLN A 111 8.11 9.04 7.81
N TYR A 112 9.14 9.09 6.98
CA TYR A 112 9.07 9.80 5.71
C TYR A 112 9.96 9.10 4.68
N ASP A 113 9.32 8.34 3.79
CA ASP A 113 9.99 7.58 2.74
C ASP A 113 9.27 7.68 1.40
N LYS A 114 9.31 8.88 0.81
CA LYS A 114 8.76 9.12 -0.53
C LYS A 114 9.38 8.22 -1.60
N LEU A 115 10.66 7.88 -1.46
CA LEU A 115 11.33 6.98 -2.39
C LEU A 115 10.85 5.54 -2.21
N GLY A 116 10.64 5.11 -0.96
CA GLY A 116 10.09 3.80 -0.64
C GLY A 116 8.74 3.56 -1.33
N TYR A 117 7.81 4.50 -1.24
CA TYR A 117 6.53 4.37 -1.94
C TYR A 117 6.61 4.54 -3.46
N ALA A 118 7.57 5.33 -3.96
CA ALA A 118 7.83 5.41 -5.40
C ALA A 118 8.35 4.08 -5.97
N LEU A 119 9.04 3.27 -5.16
CA LEU A 119 9.46 1.91 -5.50
C LEU A 119 8.32 0.88 -5.31
N LEU A 120 7.58 0.97 -4.22
CA LEU A 120 6.52 0.01 -3.90
C LEU A 120 5.41 0.00 -4.96
N ILE A 121 4.97 1.17 -5.42
CA ILE A 121 3.78 1.27 -6.27
C ILE A 121 3.94 0.52 -7.62
N PRO A 122 5.03 0.67 -8.38
CA PRO A 122 5.27 -0.15 -9.57
C PRO A 122 5.27 -1.65 -9.28
N ILE A 123 5.93 -2.09 -8.21
CA ILE A 123 5.98 -3.51 -7.81
C ILE A 123 4.57 -4.03 -7.48
N LEU A 124 3.81 -3.24 -6.71
CA LEU A 124 2.45 -3.58 -6.33
C LEU A 124 1.54 -3.73 -7.55
N LYS A 125 1.66 -2.84 -8.53
CA LYS A 125 0.87 -2.92 -9.76
C LYS A 125 1.25 -4.11 -10.63
N GLU A 126 2.53 -4.46 -10.69
CA GLU A 126 2.99 -5.66 -11.38
C GLU A 126 2.37 -6.91 -10.75
N ILE A 127 2.40 -7.01 -9.41
CA ILE A 127 1.85 -8.16 -8.67
C ILE A 127 0.34 -8.27 -8.82
N LEU A 128 -0.39 -7.16 -8.67
CA LEU A 128 -1.85 -7.17 -8.61
C LEU A 128 -2.51 -7.13 -9.99
N PHE A 129 -1.86 -6.54 -10.99
CA PHE A 129 -2.46 -6.28 -12.30
C PHE A 129 -1.61 -6.73 -13.49
N GLY A 130 -0.39 -7.24 -13.26
CA GLY A 130 0.52 -7.67 -14.33
C GLY A 130 1.12 -6.52 -15.15
N ASP A 131 1.05 -5.27 -14.67
CA ASP A 131 1.64 -4.11 -15.35
C ASP A 131 2.08 -3.04 -14.35
N SER A 132 3.37 -2.96 -14.09
CA SER A 132 4.01 -1.94 -13.24
C SER A 132 3.72 -0.49 -13.65
N LYS A 133 3.41 -0.24 -14.93
CA LYS A 133 3.12 1.09 -15.49
C LYS A 133 1.62 1.37 -15.57
N LEU A 134 0.78 0.47 -15.09
CA LEU A 134 -0.67 0.60 -15.18
C LEU A 134 -1.13 1.93 -14.56
N ARG A 135 -1.87 2.71 -15.36
CA ARG A 135 -2.45 3.97 -14.90
C ARG A 135 -3.59 3.69 -13.93
N MET A 136 -3.51 4.14 -12.69
CA MET A 136 -4.61 3.94 -11.73
C MET A 136 -5.64 5.06 -11.85
N THR A 137 -6.72 4.78 -12.59
CA THR A 137 -7.88 5.69 -12.72
C THR A 137 -8.76 5.62 -11.46
N LYS A 138 -9.66 6.59 -11.30
CA LYS A 138 -10.69 6.58 -10.26
C LYS A 138 -11.40 5.24 -10.16
N LYS A 139 -12.05 4.86 -11.26
CA LYS A 139 -12.82 3.62 -11.34
C LYS A 139 -11.96 2.40 -10.97
N ARG A 140 -10.75 2.27 -11.53
CA ARG A 140 -9.89 1.11 -11.27
C ARG A 140 -9.46 0.99 -9.80
N ALA A 141 -9.06 2.10 -9.20
CA ALA A 141 -8.68 2.11 -7.79
C ALA A 141 -9.89 1.76 -6.89
N GLU A 142 -11.04 2.34 -7.18
CA GLU A 142 -12.27 2.06 -6.43
C GLU A 142 -12.75 0.63 -6.62
N ASP A 143 -12.74 0.10 -7.84
CA ASP A 143 -13.10 -1.30 -8.13
C ASP A 143 -12.21 -2.28 -7.34
N PHE A 144 -10.90 -2.02 -7.30
CA PHE A 144 -9.97 -2.84 -6.50
C PHE A 144 -10.32 -2.82 -5.01
N PHE A 145 -10.54 -1.64 -4.42
CA PHE A 145 -10.87 -1.53 -2.99
C PHE A 145 -12.31 -1.93 -2.66
N ASN A 146 -13.22 -1.96 -3.63
CA ASN A 146 -14.60 -2.39 -3.46
C ASN A 146 -14.76 -3.91 -3.49
N ASP A 147 -13.82 -4.64 -4.09
CA ASP A 147 -13.86 -6.10 -4.17
C ASP A 147 -13.22 -6.72 -2.92
N PRO A 148 -14.02 -7.31 -2.01
CA PRO A 148 -13.49 -7.90 -0.77
C PRO A 148 -12.57 -9.10 -1.01
N SER A 149 -12.64 -9.75 -2.19
CA SER A 149 -11.78 -10.90 -2.51
C SER A 149 -10.30 -10.53 -2.68
N ASN A 150 -10.00 -9.24 -2.86
CA ASN A 150 -8.65 -8.67 -2.92
C ASN A 150 -7.99 -8.53 -1.54
N PHE A 151 -8.71 -8.77 -0.45
CA PHE A 151 -8.24 -8.55 0.92
C PHE A 151 -8.36 -9.81 1.77
N ILE A 152 -7.53 -9.88 2.81
CA ILE A 152 -7.66 -10.88 3.87
C ILE A 152 -8.65 -10.35 4.92
N PRO A 153 -9.57 -11.19 5.44
CA PRO A 153 -10.51 -10.82 6.50
C PRO A 153 -9.84 -10.38 7.81
#